data_AF-A0A3A1R3N0-F1
#
_entry.id   AF-A0A3A1R3N0-F1
#
_cell.length_a   1.000
_cell.length_b   1.000
_cell.length_c   1.000
_cell.angle_alpha   90.00
_cell.angle_beta   90.00
_cell.angle_gamma   90.00
#
_symmetry.space_group_name_H-M   'P 1'
#
loop_
_entity.id
_entity.type
_entity.pdbx_description
1 polymer ?
#
loop_
_entity_poly.entity_id
_entity_poly.type
_entity_poly.pdbx_seq_one_letter_code
_entity_poly.pdbx_strand_id
1 'polypeptide(L)'
;MQSPENQNLANKLAAMHRTKNPFTQLPDYRYDQLRKGVVCGRCHSLSVSKVKNQFICENCHTEEMLESAILRTIDEFKLLFPGRKITTSGILDWCGRELNAKTISRILKNNFHSFGKTKDTYYE
;
A
#
# COMPACT_ATOMS: atom_id res chain seq x y z
N MET A 1 43.15 17.26 -15.79
CA MET A 1 42.48 18.55 -15.54
C MET A 1 40.98 18.31 -15.67
N GLN A 2 40.19 18.52 -14.62
CA GLN A 2 38.73 18.36 -14.69
C GLN A 2 38.13 19.55 -15.46
N SER A 3 37.15 19.30 -16.33
CA SER A 3 36.48 20.32 -17.15
C SER A 3 35.85 21.40 -16.25
N PRO A 4 35.97 22.70 -16.58
CA PRO A 4 35.36 23.80 -15.81
C PRO A 4 33.85 23.64 -15.57
N GLU A 5 33.16 22.99 -16.50
CA GLU A 5 31.72 22.70 -16.43
C GLU A 5 31.39 21.72 -15.30
N ASN A 6 32.23 20.70 -15.09
CA ASN A 6 32.05 19.72 -14.02
C ASN A 6 32.25 20.36 -12.64
N GLN A 7 33.20 21.28 -12.52
CA GLN A 7 33.45 22.01 -11.28
C GLN A 7 32.25 22.91 -10.91
N ASN A 8 31.68 23.58 -11.89
CA ASN A 8 30.54 24.49 -11.68
C ASN A 8 29.27 23.71 -11.29
N LEU A 9 29.02 22.57 -11.93
CA LEU A 9 27.92 21.68 -11.58
C LEU A 9 28.08 21.11 -10.16
N ALA A 10 29.28 20.65 -9.81
CA ALA A 10 29.57 20.12 -8.47
C ALA A 10 29.33 21.16 -7.37
N ASN A 11 29.77 22.40 -7.58
CA ASN A 11 29.57 23.50 -6.63
C ASN A 11 28.08 23.85 -6.46
N LYS A 12 27.32 23.87 -7.56
CA LYS A 12 25.86 24.11 -7.51
C LYS A 12 25.12 22.99 -6.77
N LEU A 13 25.47 21.73 -7.01
CA LEU A 13 24.89 20.58 -6.32
C LEU A 13 25.21 20.63 -4.81
N ALA A 14 26.44 20.97 -4.44
CA ALA A 14 26.83 21.12 -3.04
C ALA A 14 26.06 22.27 -2.36
N ALA A 15 25.87 23.40 -3.04
CA ALA A 15 25.10 24.54 -2.52
C ALA A 15 23.60 24.23 -2.34
N MET A 16 23.02 23.37 -3.19
CA MET A 16 21.62 22.93 -3.09
C MET A 16 21.43 21.68 -2.21
N HIS A 17 22.53 21.07 -1.74
CA HIS A 17 22.46 19.86 -0.95
C HIS A 17 21.87 20.14 0.44
N ARG A 18 20.64 19.68 0.66
CA ARG A 18 20.00 19.70 1.97
C ARG A 18 20.46 18.45 2.73
N THR A 19 21.29 18.64 3.76
CA THR A 19 21.81 17.56 4.61
C THR A 19 20.74 16.89 5.48
N LYS A 20 19.64 17.59 5.74
CA LYS A 20 18.48 17.06 6.44
C LYS A 20 17.35 16.83 5.45
N ASN A 21 16.78 15.63 5.48
CA ASN A 21 15.58 15.32 4.72
C ASN A 21 14.42 16.19 5.27
N PRO A 22 13.83 17.11 4.47
CA PRO A 22 12.72 17.95 4.93
C PRO A 22 11.45 17.14 5.21
N PHE A 23 11.40 15.87 4.79
CA PHE A 23 10.28 14.94 4.98
C PHE A 23 10.49 13.99 6.17
N THR A 24 11.33 14.34 7.15
CA THR A 24 11.47 13.54 8.39
C THR A 24 10.25 13.61 9.29
N GLN A 25 9.43 14.66 9.15
CA GLN A 25 8.17 14.77 9.88
C GLN A 25 7.09 14.04 9.08
N LEU A 26 6.83 12.79 9.46
CA LEU A 26 5.67 12.07 8.98
C LEU A 26 4.40 12.68 9.60
N PRO A 27 3.29 12.74 8.87
CA PRO A 27 2.02 13.13 9.46
C PRO A 27 1.65 12.14 10.57
N ASP A 28 1.09 12.65 11.66
CA ASP A 28 0.49 11.79 12.69
C ASP A 28 -0.84 11.25 12.15
N TYR A 29 -0.90 9.94 11.90
CA TYR A 29 -2.12 9.27 11.45
C TYR A 29 -2.36 8.01 12.27
N ARG A 30 -3.63 7.77 12.57
CA ARG A 30 -4.11 6.55 13.21
C ARG A 30 -4.90 5.71 12.25
N TYR A 31 -4.84 4.40 12.45
CA TYR A 31 -5.57 3.40 11.66
C TYR A 31 -7.06 3.77 11.46
N ASP A 32 -7.73 4.22 12.52
CA ASP A 32 -9.16 4.51 12.51
C ASP A 32 -9.52 5.84 11.83
N GLN A 33 -8.54 6.72 11.58
CA GLN A 33 -8.75 8.02 10.93
C GLN A 33 -8.68 7.91 9.40
N LEU A 34 -8.02 6.86 8.87
CA LEU A 34 -7.84 6.70 7.45
C LEU A 34 -9.09 6.08 6.82
N ARG A 35 -9.44 6.58 5.63
CA ARG A 35 -10.51 6.00 4.82
C ARG A 35 -10.05 4.64 4.29
N LYS A 36 -10.72 3.59 4.72
CA LYS A 36 -10.49 2.20 4.31
C LYS A 36 -11.10 1.93 2.93
N GLY A 37 -10.46 1.07 2.16
CA GLY A 37 -10.88 0.73 0.81
C GLY A 37 -9.70 0.33 -0.07
N VAL A 38 -10.01 -0.29 -1.21
CA VAL A 38 -9.03 -0.57 -2.26
C VAL A 38 -8.83 0.71 -3.07
N VAL A 39 -7.60 1.21 -3.18
CA VAL A 39 -7.27 2.35 -4.06
C VAL A 39 -7.00 1.86 -5.47
N CYS A 40 -7.28 2.65 -6.51
CA CYS A 40 -6.90 2.32 -7.88
C CYS A 40 -5.37 2.37 -8.04
N GLY A 41 -4.77 1.32 -8.61
CA GLY A 41 -3.32 1.28 -8.86
C GLY A 41 -2.80 2.30 -9.88
N ARG A 42 -3.68 2.97 -10.65
CA ARG A 42 -3.30 3.96 -11.67
C ARG A 42 -3.51 5.41 -11.24
N CYS A 43 -4.69 5.74 -10.70
CA CYS A 43 -5.04 7.11 -10.35
C CYS A 43 -5.20 7.35 -8.84
N HIS A 44 -4.99 6.31 -8.02
CA HIS A 44 -5.10 6.35 -6.56
C HIS A 44 -6.48 6.79 -6.03
N SER A 45 -7.51 6.83 -6.89
CA SER A 45 -8.89 7.05 -6.45
C SER A 45 -9.39 5.85 -5.63
N LEU A 46 -10.16 6.13 -4.58
CA LEU A 46 -10.90 5.12 -3.80
C LEU A 46 -12.25 4.75 -4.43
N SER A 47 -12.63 5.38 -5.54
CA SER A 47 -13.82 5.03 -6.30
C SER A 47 -13.50 3.84 -7.20
N VAL A 48 -13.51 2.65 -6.59
CA VAL A 48 -13.35 1.36 -7.27
C VAL A 48 -14.55 0.47 -6.98
N SER A 49 -15.09 -0.13 -8.03
CA SER A 49 -16.23 -1.04 -7.97
C SER A 49 -15.76 -2.47 -8.21
N LYS A 50 -16.23 -3.41 -7.38
CA LYS A 50 -15.95 -4.83 -7.56
C LYS A 50 -16.89 -5.44 -8.59
N VAL A 51 -16.33 -6.00 -9.66
CA VAL A 51 -17.07 -6.75 -10.68
C VAL A 51 -16.49 -8.16 -10.80
N LYS A 52 -17.27 -9.17 -10.36
CA LYS A 52 -16.84 -10.58 -10.32
C LYS A 52 -15.50 -10.75 -9.57
N ASN A 53 -14.42 -11.03 -10.30
CA ASN A 53 -13.06 -11.26 -9.80
C ASN A 53 -12.09 -10.13 -10.18
N GLN A 54 -12.62 -8.93 -10.45
CA GLN A 54 -11.87 -7.74 -10.81
C GLN A 54 -12.38 -6.53 -10.03
N PHE A 55 -11.53 -5.51 -9.93
CA PHE A 55 -11.90 -4.15 -9.56
C PHE A 55 -11.81 -3.25 -10.78
N ILE A 56 -12.81 -2.37 -10.93
CA ILE A 56 -12.85 -1.37 -11.99
C ILE A 56 -12.88 0.00 -11.34
N CYS A 57 -11.92 0.86 -11.68
CA CYS A 57 -11.91 2.23 -11.20
C CYS A 57 -12.96 3.08 -11.93
N GLU A 58 -13.82 3.76 -11.19
CA GLU A 58 -14.87 4.62 -11.74
C GLU A 58 -14.32 5.94 -12.29
N ASN A 59 -13.10 6.33 -11.88
CA ASN A 59 -12.46 7.57 -12.33
C ASN A 59 -11.65 7.39 -13.62
N CYS A 60 -10.80 6.36 -13.68
CA CYS A 60 -9.88 6.14 -14.80
C CYS A 60 -10.12 4.84 -15.58
N HIS A 61 -11.22 4.13 -15.28
CA HIS A 61 -11.65 2.89 -15.95
C HIS A 61 -10.59 1.78 -15.99
N THR A 62 -9.60 1.85 -15.11
CA THR A 62 -8.55 0.82 -15.03
C THR A 62 -9.11 -0.40 -14.33
N GLU A 63 -8.92 -1.54 -14.99
CA GLU A 63 -9.29 -2.84 -14.47
C GLU A 63 -8.08 -3.51 -13.83
N GLU A 64 -8.29 -4.12 -12.67
CA GLU A 64 -7.27 -4.86 -11.95
C GLU A 64 -7.86 -6.16 -11.43
N MET A 65 -7.09 -7.25 -11.52
CA MET A 65 -7.51 -8.53 -10.95
C MET A 65 -7.66 -8.38 -9.43
N LEU A 66 -8.73 -8.96 -8.88
CA LEU A 66 -9.07 -8.83 -7.46
C LEU A 66 -7.92 -9.24 -6.55
N GLU A 67 -7.22 -10.33 -6.88
CA GLU A 67 -6.08 -10.82 -6.11
C GLU A 67 -4.90 -9.83 -6.15
N SER A 68 -4.55 -9.32 -7.32
CA SER A 68 -3.49 -8.31 -7.49
C SER A 68 -3.79 -7.02 -6.73
N ALA A 69 -5.03 -6.52 -6.82
CA ALA A 69 -5.45 -5.31 -6.12
C ALA A 69 -5.37 -5.48 -4.59
N ILE A 70 -5.75 -6.65 -4.08
CA ILE A 70 -5.68 -6.95 -2.64
C ILE A 70 -4.24 -7.07 -2.18
N LEU A 71 -3.36 -7.73 -2.95
CA LEU A 71 -1.94 -7.82 -2.60
C LEU A 71 -1.30 -6.42 -2.52
N ARG A 72 -1.56 -5.56 -3.51
CA ARG A 72 -1.11 -4.15 -3.48
C ARG A 72 -1.66 -3.39 -2.28
N THR A 73 -2.91 -3.63 -1.91
CA THR A 73 -3.54 -3.01 -0.73
C THR A 73 -2.93 -3.53 0.58
N ILE A 74 -2.49 -4.79 0.63
CA ILE A 74 -1.74 -5.37 1.77
C ILE A 74 -0.36 -4.74 1.88
N ASP A 75 0.33 -4.50 0.76
CA ASP A 75 1.64 -3.84 0.77
C ASP A 75 1.52 -2.40 1.29
N GLU A 76 0.46 -1.68 0.90
CA GLU A 76 0.14 -0.37 1.47
C GLU A 76 -0.14 -0.45 2.99
N PHE A 77 -0.90 -1.47 3.43
CA PHE A 77 -1.13 -1.69 4.86
C PHE A 77 0.17 -1.95 5.63
N LYS A 78 1.08 -2.78 5.10
CA LYS A 78 2.40 -3.05 5.69
C LYS A 78 3.23 -1.77 5.81
N LEU A 79 3.18 -0.90 4.79
CA LEU A 79 3.89 0.37 4.76
C LEU A 79 3.37 1.35 5.81
N LEU A 80 2.04 1.48 5.92
CA LEU A 80 1.40 2.41 6.85
C LEU A 80 1.42 1.90 8.30
N PHE A 81 1.39 0.58 8.51
CA PHE A 81 1.24 -0.02 9.83
C PHE A 81 2.24 -1.16 10.06
N PRO A 82 3.56 -0.89 10.01
CA PRO A 82 4.60 -1.93 10.09
C PRO A 82 4.58 -2.73 11.40
N GLY A 83 4.02 -2.18 12.49
CA GLY A 83 3.85 -2.89 13.76
C GLY A 83 2.59 -3.76 13.88
N ARG A 84 1.69 -3.76 12.87
CA ARG A 84 0.44 -4.51 12.89
C ARG A 84 0.58 -5.84 12.14
N LYS A 85 0.15 -6.92 12.78
CA LYS A 85 0.08 -8.24 12.16
C LYS A 85 -0.98 -8.28 11.06
N ILE A 86 -0.68 -9.01 9.99
CA ILE A 86 -1.63 -9.26 8.90
C ILE A 86 -2.56 -10.38 9.34
N THR A 87 -3.83 -10.05 9.46
CA THR A 87 -4.87 -11.01 9.81
C THR A 87 -5.99 -10.92 8.78
N THR A 88 -6.74 -12.01 8.60
CA THR A 88 -7.90 -12.00 7.68
C THR A 88 -8.88 -10.89 8.04
N SER A 89 -9.16 -10.68 9.33
CA SER A 89 -10.07 -9.63 9.80
C SER A 89 -9.49 -8.23 9.58
N GLY A 90 -8.20 -8.02 9.87
CA GLY A 90 -7.54 -6.72 9.69
C GLY A 90 -7.47 -6.29 8.23
N ILE A 91 -7.15 -7.22 7.32
CA ILE A 91 -7.12 -6.92 5.87
C ILE A 91 -8.54 -6.75 5.32
N LEU A 92 -9.50 -7.54 5.79
CA LEU A 92 -10.90 -7.37 5.40
C LEU A 92 -11.43 -5.98 5.78
N ASP A 93 -11.13 -5.51 7.00
CA ASP A 93 -11.48 -4.16 7.44
C ASP A 93 -10.77 -3.10 6.59
N TRP A 94 -9.47 -3.28 6.35
CA TRP A 94 -8.66 -2.32 5.57
C TRP A 94 -9.08 -2.20 4.10
N CYS A 95 -9.37 -3.31 3.42
CA CYS A 95 -9.83 -3.32 2.03
C CYS A 95 -11.27 -2.79 1.86
N GLY A 96 -12.00 -2.56 2.95
CA GLY A 96 -13.40 -2.14 2.93
C GLY A 96 -14.38 -3.31 2.84
N ARG A 97 -15.63 -3.05 3.25
CA ARG A 97 -16.67 -4.07 3.55
C ARG A 97 -17.25 -4.81 2.34
N GLU A 98 -16.75 -4.60 1.12
CA GLU A 98 -17.30 -5.20 -0.11
C GLU A 98 -16.70 -6.57 -0.45
N LEU A 99 -15.74 -7.05 0.35
CA LEU A 99 -15.06 -8.32 0.15
C LEU A 99 -15.59 -9.42 1.08
N ASN A 100 -15.47 -10.66 0.61
CA ASN A 100 -15.80 -11.83 1.41
C ASN A 100 -14.57 -12.26 2.21
N ALA A 101 -14.72 -12.50 3.51
CA ALA A 101 -13.67 -13.04 4.38
C ALA A 101 -13.03 -14.33 3.82
N LYS A 102 -13.82 -15.19 3.16
CA LYS A 102 -13.29 -16.40 2.50
C LYS A 102 -12.30 -16.07 1.38
N THR A 103 -12.56 -15.02 0.61
CA THR A 103 -11.68 -14.58 -0.48
C THR A 103 -10.37 -14.05 0.09
N ILE A 104 -10.44 -13.18 1.10
CA ILE A 104 -9.24 -12.66 1.79
C ILE A 104 -8.42 -13.82 2.37
N SER A 105 -9.06 -14.73 3.11
CA SER A 105 -8.36 -15.86 3.72
C SER A 105 -7.68 -16.76 2.68
N ARG A 106 -8.33 -17.00 1.54
CA ARG A 106 -7.73 -17.76 0.42
C ARG A 106 -6.51 -17.04 -0.15
N ILE A 107 -6.62 -15.75 -0.45
CA ILE A 107 -5.51 -14.94 -0.97
C ILE A 107 -4.34 -14.94 0.02
N LEU A 108 -4.61 -14.74 1.31
CA LEU A 108 -3.59 -14.72 2.33
C LEU A 108 -2.85 -16.06 2.44
N LYS A 109 -3.57 -17.18 2.45
CA LYS A 109 -2.96 -18.53 2.51
C LYS A 109 -2.16 -18.88 1.26
N ASN A 110 -2.55 -18.35 0.09
CA ASN A 110 -1.87 -18.64 -1.17
C ASN A 110 -0.60 -17.83 -1.36
N ASN A 111 -0.49 -16.65 -0.73
CA ASN A 111 0.59 -15.69 -0.99
C ASN A 111 1.51 -15.43 0.22
N PHE A 112 1.13 -15.85 1.42
CA PHE A 112 1.88 -15.61 2.66
C PHE A 112 1.99 -16.86 3.52
N HIS A 113 2.99 -16.89 4.39
CA HIS A 113 3.12 -17.95 5.38
C HIS A 113 2.17 -17.72 6.55
N SER A 114 1.35 -18.71 6.89
CA SER A 114 0.41 -18.62 8.01
C SER A 114 1.04 -19.07 9.32
N PHE A 115 0.83 -18.29 10.37
CA PHE A 115 1.25 -18.59 11.74
C PHE A 115 0.04 -18.70 12.67
N GLY A 116 0.01 -19.71 13.52
CA GLY A 116 -1.13 -20.00 14.41
C GLY A 116 -2.22 -20.87 13.76
N LYS A 117 -3.07 -21.47 14.60
CA LYS A 117 -4.07 -22.49 14.18
C LYS A 117 -5.53 -22.10 14.46
N THR A 118 -5.79 -20.91 15.01
CA THR A 118 -7.09 -20.51 15.55
C THR A 118 -7.46 -19.07 15.13
N LYS A 119 -8.29 -18.38 15.91
CA LYS A 119 -8.73 -17.00 15.67
C LYS A 119 -7.58 -15.97 15.62
N ASP A 120 -6.41 -16.31 16.18
CA ASP A 120 -5.24 -15.45 16.24
C ASP A 120 -4.24 -15.74 15.10
N THR A 121 -4.68 -16.45 14.04
CA THR A 121 -3.84 -16.71 12.87
C THR A 121 -3.47 -15.41 12.18
N TYR A 122 -2.17 -15.25 11.93
CA TYR A 122 -1.61 -14.12 11.18
C TYR A 122 -0.72 -14.61 10.04
N TYR A 123 -0.35 -13.69 9.16
CA TYR A 123 0.37 -13.98 7.92
C TYR A 123 1.61 -13.08 7.80
N GLU A 124 2.68 -13.61 7.21
CA GLU A 124 3.90 -12.86 6.86
C GLU A 124 4.36 -13.13 5.43
#